data_AF-A0A8H6ZDM2-F1
#
_entry.id   AF-A0A8H6ZDM2-F1
#
_cell.length_a   1.000
_cell.length_b   1.000
_cell.length_c   1.000
_cell.angle_alpha   90.00
_cell.angle_beta   90.00
_cell.angle_gamma   90.00
#
_symmetry.space_group_name_H-M   'P 1'
#
loop_
_entity.id
_entity.type
_entity.pdbx_description
1 polymer ?
#
loop_
_entity_poly.entity_id
_entity_poly.type
_entity_poly.pdbx_seq_one_letter_code
_entity_poly.pdbx_strand_id
1 'polypeptide(L)'
;MNNGHTTWIIARLWSLINSNRCLTFYGEEHARLSRNQSILWDPKQKHPWISTIMNYLTFNTSEVHRARLEDVFVDHMVYADRWAQLVGKSLKQWRASASGAFIGLMLHLPFLVLNSPCPPLLVVSTALFGSALGSSVLLDHTYEAMEGLSAADAMNYLETIQSPVYRFQFTGLAFSLPKALLLWGYLVLLADYLLLVANYQGLGMVAGLAVLCFFIVLVLASTVRAPWCRQNISGIQMV
;
A
#
# COMPACT_ATOMS: atom_id res chain seq x y z
N MET A 1 17.08 -37.85 40.30
CA MET A 1 16.98 -37.75 38.83
C MET A 1 16.80 -36.28 38.48
N ASN A 2 17.90 -35.61 38.09
CA ASN A 2 17.90 -34.19 37.76
C ASN A 2 17.50 -34.08 36.29
N ASN A 3 16.23 -33.77 36.00
CA ASN A 3 15.73 -33.70 34.64
C ASN A 3 16.24 -32.42 33.96
N GLY A 4 17.47 -32.46 33.46
CA GLY A 4 18.13 -31.32 32.81
C GLY A 4 17.31 -30.71 31.66
N HIS A 5 16.50 -31.53 30.98
CA HIS A 5 15.53 -31.06 29.97
C HIS A 5 14.48 -30.10 30.56
N THR A 6 13.94 -30.39 31.74
CA THR A 6 12.96 -29.54 32.41
C THR A 6 13.58 -28.21 32.81
N THR A 7 14.79 -28.23 33.37
CA THR A 7 15.54 -27.01 33.73
C THR A 7 15.81 -26.14 32.52
N TRP A 8 16.21 -26.74 31.38
CA TRP A 8 16.46 -26.00 30.15
C TRP A 8 15.19 -25.35 29.58
N ILE A 9 14.06 -26.07 29.58
CA ILE A 9 12.76 -25.52 29.13
C ILE A 9 12.33 -24.36 30.03
N ILE A 10 12.42 -24.54 31.34
CA ILE A 10 12.05 -23.50 32.33
C ILE A 10 12.93 -22.26 32.14
N ALA A 11 14.25 -22.44 31.99
CA ALA A 11 15.18 -21.34 31.77
C ALA A 11 14.88 -20.58 30.47
N ARG A 12 14.57 -21.30 29.38
CA ARG A 12 14.19 -20.69 28.09
C ARG A 12 12.88 -19.91 28.19
N LEU A 13 11.88 -20.46 28.88
CA LEU A 13 10.59 -19.80 29.09
C LEU A 13 10.74 -18.53 29.93
N TRP A 14 11.50 -18.60 31.03
CA TRP A 14 11.78 -17.44 31.87
C TRP A 14 12.58 -16.36 31.16
N SER A 15 13.55 -16.74 30.32
CA SER A 15 14.27 -15.80 29.47
C SER A 15 13.33 -15.04 28.54
N LEU A 16 12.37 -15.74 27.92
CA LEU A 16 11.39 -15.13 27.02
C LEU A 16 10.42 -14.20 27.78
N ILE A 17 9.96 -14.61 28.97
CA ILE A 17 9.12 -13.78 29.84
C ILE A 17 9.87 -12.52 30.28
N ASN A 18 11.12 -12.67 30.74
CA ASN A 18 11.90 -11.55 31.24
C ASN A 18 12.27 -10.57 30.12
N SER A 19 12.61 -11.08 28.94
CA SER A 19 12.85 -10.26 27.75
C SER A 19 11.59 -9.47 27.36
N ASN A 20 10.40 -10.10 27.37
CA ASN A 20 9.15 -9.40 27.10
C ASN A 20 8.82 -8.34 28.16
N ARG A 21 9.11 -8.60 29.44
CA ARG A 21 8.95 -7.62 30.53
C ARG A 21 9.86 -6.42 30.37
N CYS A 22 11.12 -6.63 29.99
CA CYS A 22 12.05 -5.55 29.67
C CYS A 22 11.55 -4.71 28.49
N LEU A 23 11.11 -5.34 27.40
CA LEU A 23 10.63 -4.63 26.20
C LEU A 23 9.34 -3.83 26.43
N THR A 24 8.49 -4.28 27.37
CA THR A 24 7.21 -3.62 27.69
C THR A 24 7.32 -2.63 28.85
N PHE A 25 8.52 -2.41 29.40
CA PHE A 25 8.74 -1.60 30.60
C PHE A 25 7.82 -2.03 31.76
N TYR A 26 7.69 -3.35 31.96
CA TYR A 26 6.81 -3.93 32.96
C TYR A 26 7.18 -3.44 34.37
N GLY A 27 6.25 -2.77 35.05
CA GLY A 27 6.43 -2.25 36.41
C GLY A 27 6.90 -0.79 36.48
N GLU A 28 7.18 -0.15 35.34
CA GLU A 28 7.51 1.28 35.26
C GLU A 28 6.23 2.14 35.13
N GLU A 29 6.32 3.43 35.49
CA GLU A 29 5.20 4.39 35.31
C GLU A 29 4.73 4.51 33.85
N HIS A 30 5.63 4.22 32.91
CA HIS A 30 5.40 4.32 31.46
C HIS A 30 5.26 2.94 30.79
N ALA A 31 4.78 1.93 31.52
CA ALA A 31 4.59 0.57 31.00
C ALA A 31 3.68 0.52 29.76
N ARG A 32 4.01 -0.35 28.79
CA ARG A 32 3.20 -0.54 27.59
C ARG A 32 1.91 -1.28 27.94
N LEU A 33 0.79 -0.56 28.04
CA LEU A 33 -0.52 -1.16 28.29
C LEU A 33 -1.15 -1.76 27.03
N SER A 34 -0.83 -1.18 25.87
CA SER A 34 -1.28 -1.66 24.56
C SER A 34 -0.14 -1.78 23.59
N ARG A 35 -0.16 -2.83 22.76
CA ARG A 35 0.84 -3.09 21.73
C ARG A 35 1.05 -1.93 20.76
N ASN A 36 -0.02 -1.17 20.51
CA ASN A 36 -0.04 -0.06 19.56
C ASN A 36 0.35 1.28 20.23
N GLN A 37 0.66 1.27 21.53
CA GLN A 37 1.06 2.45 22.28
C GLN A 37 2.57 2.66 22.12
N SER A 38 2.93 3.76 21.47
CA SER A 38 4.30 4.25 21.44
C SER A 38 4.65 4.86 22.80
N ILE A 39 5.76 4.42 23.40
CA ILE A 39 6.31 4.90 24.66
C ILE A 39 7.49 5.84 24.38
N LEU A 40 8.23 5.58 23.31
CA LEU A 40 9.34 6.44 22.89
C LEU A 40 8.77 7.72 22.26
N TRP A 41 9.11 8.86 22.86
CA TRP A 41 8.81 10.16 22.27
C TRP A 41 9.58 10.31 20.96
N ASP A 42 8.87 10.09 19.85
CA ASP A 42 9.41 10.25 18.51
C ASP A 42 8.73 11.47 17.85
N PRO A 43 9.45 12.58 17.63
CA PRO A 43 8.88 13.77 17.03
C PRO A 43 8.39 13.43 15.62
N LYS A 44 7.08 13.58 15.39
CA LYS A 44 6.46 13.38 14.06
C LYS A 44 7.03 14.40 13.07
N GLN A 45 8.13 14.07 12.40
CA GLN A 45 8.59 14.81 11.23
C GLN A 45 7.66 14.49 10.05
N LYS A 46 6.56 15.25 9.96
CA LYS A 46 5.75 15.30 8.76
C LYS A 46 6.33 16.36 7.84
N HIS A 47 6.74 15.97 6.65
CA HIS A 47 6.98 16.90 5.54
C HIS A 47 5.66 17.05 4.77
N PRO A 48 4.84 18.09 5.09
CA PRO A 48 3.47 18.16 4.60
C PRO A 48 3.40 18.24 3.07
N TRP A 49 4.35 18.94 2.44
CA TRP A 49 4.37 19.12 1.00
C TRP A 49 4.64 17.81 0.24
N ILE A 50 5.62 17.01 0.65
CA ILE A 50 5.94 15.70 0.04
C ILE A 50 4.75 14.76 0.18
N SER A 51 4.20 14.68 1.39
CA SER A 51 3.05 13.82 1.67
C SER A 51 1.84 14.21 0.81
N THR A 52 1.62 15.49 0.57
CA THR A 52 0.51 15.98 -0.26
C THR A 52 0.69 15.58 -1.72
N ILE A 53 1.89 15.76 -2.28
CA ILE A 53 2.19 15.38 -3.67
C ILE A 53 2.06 13.87 -3.85
N MET A 54 2.67 13.09 -2.95
CA MET A 54 2.60 11.62 -2.99
C MET A 54 1.15 11.13 -2.86
N ASN A 55 0.35 11.75 -1.99
CA ASN A 55 -1.05 11.38 -1.83
C ASN A 55 -1.88 11.74 -3.05
N TYR A 56 -1.62 12.88 -3.70
CA TYR A 56 -2.30 13.22 -4.95
C TYR A 56 -1.94 12.22 -6.05
N LEU A 57 -0.65 11.96 -6.25
CA LEU A 57 -0.16 11.07 -7.31
C LEU A 57 -0.64 9.62 -7.14
N THR A 58 -0.81 9.18 -5.90
CA THR A 58 -1.18 7.79 -5.55
C THR A 58 -2.63 7.62 -5.15
N PHE A 59 -3.49 8.63 -5.34
CA PHE A 59 -4.90 8.59 -4.93
C PHE A 59 -5.06 8.21 -3.44
N ASN A 60 -4.23 8.79 -2.58
CA ASN A 60 -4.15 8.57 -1.14
C ASN A 60 -3.76 7.15 -0.72
N THR A 61 -3.35 6.28 -1.65
CA THR A 61 -2.93 4.92 -1.29
C THR A 61 -1.55 4.89 -0.64
N SER A 62 -0.65 5.83 -0.93
CA SER A 62 0.66 5.93 -0.25
C SER A 62 0.50 6.13 1.24
N GLU A 63 -0.38 7.03 1.68
CA GLU A 63 -0.66 7.26 3.10
C GLU A 63 -1.20 6.01 3.80
N VAL A 64 -2.04 5.22 3.13
CA VAL A 64 -2.55 3.96 3.68
C VAL A 64 -1.43 2.95 3.89
N HIS A 65 -0.48 2.83 2.95
CA HIS A 65 0.65 1.90 3.11
C HIS A 65 1.64 2.42 4.15
N ARG A 66 1.90 3.73 4.19
CA ARG A 66 2.72 4.37 5.23
C ARG A 66 2.14 4.13 6.62
N ALA A 67 0.85 4.39 6.81
CA ALA A 67 0.17 4.18 8.08
C ALA A 67 0.19 2.70 8.52
N ARG A 68 0.05 1.76 7.58
CA ARG A 68 0.19 0.32 7.87
C ARG A 68 1.60 -0.08 8.24
N LEU A 69 2.62 0.47 7.59
CA LEU A 69 4.02 0.23 7.93
C LEU A 69 4.35 0.79 9.33
N GLU A 70 3.86 1.99 9.65
CA GLU A 70 4.02 2.59 10.99
C GLU A 70 3.25 1.83 12.08
N ASP A 71 2.09 1.23 11.77
CA ASP A 71 1.34 0.39 12.72
C ASP A 71 2.03 -0.96 12.99
N VAL A 72 2.77 -1.49 12.01
CA VAL A 72 3.53 -2.73 12.17
C VAL A 72 4.87 -2.49 12.85
N PHE A 73 5.47 -1.31 12.66
CA PHE A 73 6.76 -0.92 13.22
C PHE A 73 6.59 0.13 14.34
N VAL A 74 6.20 -0.33 15.52
CA VAL A 74 5.99 0.53 16.70
C VAL A 74 7.21 0.41 17.60
N ASP A 75 7.89 1.53 17.87
CA ASP A 75 9.02 1.62 18.81
C ASP A 75 10.10 0.55 18.55
N HIS A 76 10.51 0.39 17.28
CA HIS A 76 11.51 -0.61 16.86
C HIS A 76 11.13 -2.07 17.15
N MET A 77 9.83 -2.35 17.35
CA MET A 77 9.33 -3.72 17.52
C MET A 77 8.41 -4.10 16.37
N VAL A 78 8.58 -5.34 15.88
CA VAL A 78 7.78 -5.93 14.82
C VAL A 78 7.21 -7.25 15.29
N TYR A 79 5.91 -7.46 15.06
CA TYR A 79 5.26 -8.74 15.30
C TYR A 79 5.22 -9.54 14.00
N ALA A 80 5.81 -10.74 14.00
CA ALA A 80 5.87 -11.61 12.81
C ALA A 80 4.50 -11.81 12.15
N ASP A 81 3.45 -12.08 12.94
CA ASP A 81 2.10 -12.29 12.41
C ASP A 81 1.55 -11.05 11.67
N ARG A 82 1.85 -9.85 12.18
CA ARG A 82 1.39 -8.59 11.57
C ARG A 82 2.20 -8.25 10.33
N TRP A 83 3.50 -8.50 10.35
CA TRP A 83 4.37 -8.39 9.19
C TRP A 83 3.90 -9.33 8.07
N ALA A 84 3.70 -10.61 8.36
CA ALA A 84 3.23 -11.60 7.40
C ALA A 84 1.86 -11.20 6.81
N GLN A 85 0.92 -10.72 7.63
CA GLN A 85 -0.35 -10.19 7.14
C GLN A 85 -0.20 -8.97 6.23
N LEU A 86 0.73 -8.07 6.52
CA LEU A 86 1.00 -6.88 5.71
C LEU A 86 1.61 -7.27 4.36
N VAL A 87 2.65 -8.11 4.38
CA VAL A 87 3.33 -8.60 3.17
C VAL A 87 2.36 -9.39 2.30
N GLY A 88 1.65 -10.37 2.86
CA GLY A 88 0.69 -11.19 2.10
C GLY A 88 -0.44 -10.36 1.46
N LYS A 89 -0.95 -9.33 2.16
CA LYS A 89 -1.92 -8.39 1.56
C LYS A 89 -1.30 -7.55 0.44
N SER A 90 -0.04 -7.15 0.58
CA SER A 90 0.67 -6.34 -0.41
C SER A 90 0.99 -7.16 -1.66
N LEU A 91 1.50 -8.39 -1.52
CA LEU A 91 1.73 -9.34 -2.60
C LEU A 91 0.45 -9.57 -3.41
N LYS A 92 -0.68 -9.87 -2.75
CA LYS A 92 -1.97 -10.03 -3.42
C LYS A 92 -2.37 -8.79 -4.22
N GLN A 93 -2.14 -7.60 -3.67
CA GLN A 93 -2.45 -6.34 -4.34
C GLN A 93 -1.54 -6.08 -5.55
N TRP A 94 -0.24 -6.37 -5.46
CA TRP A 94 0.69 -6.21 -6.57
C TRP A 94 0.43 -7.21 -7.68
N ARG A 95 0.13 -8.48 -7.35
CA ARG A 95 -0.30 -9.50 -8.33
C ARG A 95 -1.57 -9.07 -9.07
N ALA A 96 -2.55 -8.51 -8.36
CA ALA A 96 -3.75 -7.95 -8.97
C ALA A 96 -3.46 -6.71 -9.84
N SER A 97 -2.45 -5.91 -9.47
CA SER A 97 -2.03 -4.76 -10.26
C SER A 97 -1.29 -5.18 -11.53
N ALA A 98 -0.47 -6.24 -11.46
CA ALA A 98 0.20 -6.85 -12.60
C ALA A 98 -0.82 -7.40 -13.62
N SER A 99 -1.84 -8.15 -13.15
CA SER A 99 -2.89 -8.67 -14.03
C SER A 99 -3.70 -7.55 -14.67
N GLY A 100 -4.05 -6.51 -13.90
CA GLY A 100 -4.67 -5.29 -14.44
C GLY A 100 -3.81 -4.61 -15.50
N ALA A 101 -2.50 -4.50 -15.27
CA ALA A 101 -1.59 -3.87 -16.23
C ALA A 101 -1.50 -4.66 -17.54
N PHE A 102 -1.46 -5.99 -17.45
CA PHE A 102 -1.51 -6.86 -18.62
C PHE A 102 -2.80 -6.69 -19.42
N ILE A 103 -3.96 -6.64 -18.75
CA ILE A 103 -5.25 -6.35 -19.40
C ILE A 103 -5.23 -4.98 -20.06
N GLY A 104 -4.69 -3.97 -19.39
CA GLY A 104 -4.50 -2.62 -19.94
C GLY A 104 -3.67 -2.62 -21.21
N LEU A 105 -2.56 -3.36 -21.26
CA LEU A 105 -1.74 -3.54 -22.47
C LEU A 105 -2.52 -4.24 -23.60
N MET A 106 -3.31 -5.28 -23.29
CA MET A 106 -4.16 -5.93 -24.29
C MET A 106 -5.23 -4.99 -24.87
N LEU A 107 -5.73 -4.03 -24.08
CA LEU A 107 -6.64 -3.00 -24.57
C LEU A 107 -5.97 -2.02 -25.55
N HIS A 108 -4.65 -2.06 -25.74
CA HIS A 108 -4.01 -1.24 -26.79
C HIS A 108 -4.12 -1.86 -28.18
N LEU A 109 -4.47 -3.16 -28.28
CA LEU A 109 -4.53 -3.88 -29.56
C LEU A 109 -5.41 -3.20 -30.62
N PRO A 110 -6.59 -2.62 -30.31
CA PRO A 110 -7.40 -1.93 -31.31
C PRO A 110 -6.69 -0.75 -31.98
N PHE A 111 -5.79 -0.06 -31.26
CA PHE A 111 -5.04 1.07 -31.81
C PHE A 111 -3.99 0.66 -32.84
N LEU A 112 -3.58 -0.62 -32.88
CA LEU A 112 -2.73 -1.15 -33.94
C LEU A 112 -3.43 -1.16 -35.30
N VAL A 113 -4.77 -1.20 -35.32
CA VAL A 113 -5.58 -1.23 -36.54
C VAL A 113 -6.19 0.15 -36.82
N LEU A 114 -6.77 0.79 -35.80
CA LEU A 114 -7.54 2.02 -35.96
C LEU A 114 -6.69 3.29 -35.98
N ASN A 115 -5.42 3.20 -35.56
CA ASN A 115 -4.51 4.32 -35.27
C ASN A 115 -5.06 5.25 -34.19
N SER A 116 -4.20 5.60 -33.23
CA SER A 116 -4.56 6.58 -32.21
C SER A 116 -4.61 7.99 -32.84
N PRO A 117 -5.66 8.80 -32.55
CA PRO A 117 -5.68 10.20 -32.96
C PRO A 117 -4.62 11.03 -32.23
N CYS A 118 -4.13 10.56 -31.07
CA CYS A 118 -3.08 11.20 -30.30
C CYS A 118 -1.99 10.18 -29.90
N PRO A 119 -1.04 9.86 -30.80
CA PRO A 119 0.03 8.89 -30.54
C PRO A 119 0.81 9.13 -29.24
N PRO A 120 1.08 10.38 -28.80
CA PRO A 120 1.73 10.61 -27.50
C PRO A 120 0.96 10.04 -26.31
N LEU A 121 -0.38 10.10 -26.29
CA LEU A 121 -1.19 9.54 -25.21
C LEU A 121 -1.07 8.02 -25.17
N LEU A 122 -1.10 7.37 -26.33
CA LEU A 122 -0.91 5.92 -26.46
C LEU A 122 0.46 5.46 -25.94
N VAL A 123 1.52 6.23 -26.23
CA VAL A 123 2.87 5.94 -25.72
C VAL A 123 2.93 6.11 -24.21
N VAL A 124 2.33 7.17 -23.67
CA VAL A 124 2.28 7.42 -22.23
C VAL A 124 1.50 6.32 -21.51
N SER A 125 0.31 5.93 -22.00
CA SER A 125 -0.46 4.85 -21.39
C SER A 125 0.28 3.52 -21.42
N THR A 126 0.92 3.18 -22.55
CA THR A 126 1.74 1.96 -22.68
C THR A 126 2.90 1.97 -21.69
N ALA A 127 3.62 3.09 -21.54
CA ALA A 127 4.71 3.23 -20.59
C ALA A 127 4.23 3.12 -19.13
N LEU A 128 3.06 3.69 -18.80
CA LEU A 128 2.44 3.56 -17.47
C LEU A 128 2.06 2.12 -17.16
N PHE A 129 1.47 1.38 -18.10
CA PHE A 129 1.17 -0.04 -17.88
C PHE A 129 2.44 -0.91 -17.81
N GLY A 130 3.43 -0.65 -18.64
CA GLY A 130 4.72 -1.34 -18.59
C GLY A 130 5.45 -1.12 -17.27
N SER A 131 5.48 0.12 -16.77
CA SER A 131 6.06 0.45 -15.47
C SER A 131 5.24 -0.09 -14.29
N ALA A 132 3.91 -0.11 -14.39
CA ALA A 132 3.05 -0.77 -13.39
C ALA A 132 3.30 -2.29 -13.32
N LEU A 133 3.48 -2.94 -14.48
CA LEU A 133 3.79 -4.37 -14.54
C LEU A 133 5.19 -4.66 -13.98
N GLY A 134 6.20 -3.91 -14.42
CA GLY A 134 7.59 -4.07 -13.96
C GLY A 134 7.74 -3.82 -12.46
N SER A 135 7.14 -2.75 -11.94
CA SER A 135 7.13 -2.48 -10.50
C SER A 135 6.37 -3.54 -9.71
N SER A 136 5.21 -4.00 -10.19
CA SER A 136 4.46 -5.09 -9.52
C SER A 136 5.27 -6.36 -9.41
N VAL A 137 5.90 -6.81 -10.50
CA VAL A 137 6.70 -8.06 -10.53
C VAL A 137 7.97 -7.92 -9.68
N LEU A 138 8.64 -6.76 -9.73
CA LEU A 138 9.81 -6.50 -8.92
C LEU A 138 9.48 -6.52 -7.42
N LEU A 139 8.38 -5.88 -7.01
CA LEU A 139 7.93 -5.89 -5.62
C LEU A 139 7.47 -7.30 -5.20
N ASP A 140 6.77 -8.04 -6.05
CA ASP A 140 6.37 -9.42 -5.75
C ASP A 140 7.59 -10.31 -5.49
N HIS A 141 8.57 -10.30 -6.40
CA HIS A 141 9.77 -11.11 -6.28
C HIS A 141 10.64 -10.73 -5.07
N THR A 142 10.76 -9.44 -4.76
CA THR A 142 11.58 -8.97 -3.63
C THR A 142 10.97 -9.34 -2.28
N TYR A 143 9.65 -9.32 -2.15
CA TYR A 143 8.95 -9.54 -0.89
C TYR A 143 8.36 -10.94 -0.72
N GLU A 144 8.31 -11.76 -1.77
CA GLU A 144 7.90 -13.17 -1.67
C GLU A 144 8.81 -13.96 -0.73
N ALA A 145 10.12 -13.73 -0.79
CA ALA A 145 11.09 -14.30 0.15
C ALA A 145 10.90 -13.79 1.59
N MET A 146 10.18 -12.69 1.79
CA MET A 146 9.99 -12.04 3.09
C MET A 146 8.72 -12.49 3.83
N GLU A 147 7.84 -13.26 3.19
CA GLU A 147 6.57 -13.74 3.78
C GLU A 147 6.80 -14.74 4.94
N GLY A 148 7.92 -15.47 4.92
CA GLY A 148 8.29 -16.47 5.93
C GLY A 148 9.34 -16.03 6.96
N LEU A 149 9.74 -14.75 6.97
CA LEU A 149 10.82 -14.27 7.83
C LEU A 149 10.42 -14.19 9.32
N SER A 150 11.40 -14.38 10.19
CA SER A 150 11.24 -14.19 11.63
C SER A 150 10.98 -12.71 11.97
N ALA A 151 10.35 -12.45 13.12
CA ALA A 151 10.14 -11.10 13.64
C ALA A 151 11.46 -10.29 13.73
N ALA A 152 12.55 -10.95 14.10
CA ALA A 152 13.88 -10.33 14.21
C ALA A 152 14.43 -9.90 12.83
N ASP A 153 14.24 -10.73 11.80
CA ASP A 153 14.70 -10.42 10.45
C ASP A 153 13.87 -9.29 9.84
N ALA A 154 12.55 -9.31 10.06
CA ALA A 154 11.65 -8.23 9.64
C ALA A 154 11.97 -6.90 10.34
N MET A 155 12.33 -6.95 11.62
CA MET A 155 12.79 -5.78 12.39
C MET A 155 14.08 -5.20 11.81
N ASN A 156 15.11 -6.03 11.62
CA ASN A 156 16.38 -5.60 11.02
C ASN A 156 16.18 -5.00 9.62
N TYR A 157 15.29 -5.60 8.83
CA TYR A 157 14.92 -5.08 7.52
C TYR A 157 14.26 -3.71 7.62
N LEU A 158 13.25 -3.56 8.48
CA LEU A 158 12.51 -2.32 8.65
C LEU A 158 13.38 -1.18 9.17
N GLU A 159 14.32 -1.47 10.08
CA GLU A 159 15.33 -0.51 10.53
C GLU A 159 16.26 -0.06 9.41
N THR A 160 16.64 -0.99 8.51
CA THR A 160 17.53 -0.67 7.38
C THR A 160 16.84 0.21 6.33
N ILE A 161 15.53 -0.01 6.07
CA ILE A 161 14.79 0.78 5.08
C ILE A 161 14.22 2.08 5.64
N GLN A 162 14.13 2.22 6.97
CA GLN A 162 13.60 3.43 7.59
C GLN A 162 14.57 4.59 7.37
N SER A 163 14.14 5.58 6.58
CA SER A 163 14.94 6.80 6.43
C SER A 163 14.93 7.60 7.74
N PRO A 164 16.08 8.12 8.21
CA PRO A 164 16.14 8.94 9.42
C PRO A 164 15.36 10.25 9.29
N VAL A 165 15.19 10.76 8.06
CA VAL A 165 14.49 12.02 7.78
C VAL A 165 13.05 11.77 7.30
N TYR A 166 12.86 10.82 6.39
CA TYR A 166 11.57 10.60 5.71
C TYR A 166 10.78 9.39 6.21
N ARG A 167 11.32 8.64 7.19
CA ARG A 167 10.73 7.43 7.76
C ARG A 167 10.26 6.47 6.65
N PHE A 168 9.00 6.03 6.68
CA PHE A 168 8.41 5.14 5.69
C PHE A 168 7.67 5.87 4.55
N GLN A 169 7.86 7.18 4.34
CA GLN A 169 7.15 7.90 3.28
C GLN A 169 7.47 7.35 1.89
N PHE A 170 8.76 7.17 1.58
CA PHE A 170 9.19 6.61 0.30
C PHE A 170 8.85 5.12 0.16
N THR A 171 8.93 4.35 1.24
CA THR A 171 8.53 2.94 1.25
C THR A 171 7.03 2.80 0.97
N GLY A 172 6.20 3.63 1.63
CA GLY A 172 4.77 3.69 1.38
C GLY A 172 4.43 4.12 -0.05
N LEU A 173 5.18 5.10 -0.60
CA LEU A 173 5.08 5.47 -2.01
C LEU A 173 5.41 4.28 -2.92
N ALA A 174 6.54 3.61 -2.72
CA ALA A 174 6.96 2.47 -3.52
C ALA A 174 5.91 1.34 -3.50
N PHE A 175 5.31 1.05 -2.34
CA PHE A 175 4.27 0.01 -2.21
C PHE A 175 2.98 0.38 -2.95
N SER A 176 2.67 1.67 -3.03
CA SER A 176 1.50 2.19 -3.75
C SER A 176 1.73 2.38 -5.26
N LEU A 177 2.98 2.40 -5.69
CA LEU A 177 3.41 2.76 -7.05
C LEU A 177 2.76 1.90 -8.14
N PRO A 178 2.72 0.55 -8.05
CA PRO A 178 2.16 -0.25 -9.13
C PRO A 178 0.66 0.03 -9.36
N LYS A 179 -0.09 0.24 -8.27
CA LYS A 179 -1.51 0.61 -8.34
C LYS A 179 -1.71 2.03 -8.85
N ALA A 180 -0.89 2.98 -8.42
CA ALA A 180 -0.97 4.37 -8.87
C ALA A 180 -0.73 4.47 -10.39
N LEU A 181 0.35 3.85 -10.89
CA LEU A 181 0.68 3.81 -12.31
C LEU A 181 -0.42 3.14 -13.13
N LEU A 182 -1.00 2.05 -12.62
CA LEU A 182 -2.13 1.37 -13.24
C LEU A 182 -3.33 2.31 -13.41
N LEU A 183 -3.71 3.04 -12.36
CA LEU A 183 -4.82 3.98 -12.40
C LEU A 183 -4.59 5.12 -13.40
N TRP A 184 -3.39 5.71 -13.39
CA TRP A 184 -3.01 6.72 -14.39
C TRP A 184 -3.04 6.14 -15.81
N GLY A 185 -2.55 4.92 -16.01
CA GLY A 185 -2.58 4.23 -17.30
C GLY A 185 -4.00 4.09 -17.84
N TYR A 186 -4.96 3.68 -16.99
CA TYR A 186 -6.36 3.59 -17.39
C TYR A 186 -6.99 4.96 -17.69
N LEU A 187 -6.64 6.02 -16.96
CA LEU A 187 -7.15 7.36 -17.24
C LEU A 187 -6.67 7.89 -18.58
N VAL A 188 -5.38 7.72 -18.90
CA VAL A 188 -4.81 8.14 -20.19
C VAL A 188 -5.38 7.29 -21.32
N LEU A 189 -5.50 5.98 -21.14
CA LEU A 189 -6.10 5.08 -22.12
C LEU A 189 -7.57 5.46 -22.41
N LEU A 190 -8.35 5.74 -21.36
CA LEU A 190 -9.73 6.20 -21.51
C LEU A 190 -9.81 7.51 -22.30
N ALA A 191 -8.91 8.46 -22.04
CA ALA A 191 -8.83 9.69 -22.80
C ALA A 191 -8.55 9.43 -24.29
N ASP A 192 -7.63 8.53 -24.62
CA ASP A 192 -7.32 8.18 -26.01
C ASP A 192 -8.51 7.50 -26.71
N TYR A 193 -9.23 6.63 -26.01
CA TYR A 193 -10.49 6.05 -26.51
C TYR A 193 -11.58 7.09 -26.76
N LEU A 194 -11.74 8.07 -25.86
CA LEU A 194 -12.72 9.15 -26.06
C LEU A 194 -12.37 10.00 -27.28
N LEU A 195 -11.09 10.29 -27.50
CA LEU A 195 -10.63 11.00 -28.70
C LEU A 195 -10.85 10.16 -29.96
N LEU A 196 -10.62 8.85 -29.90
CA LEU A 196 -10.88 7.94 -31.01
C LEU A 196 -12.37 7.99 -31.40
N VAL A 197 -13.27 7.88 -30.43
CA VAL A 197 -14.72 7.97 -30.66
C VAL A 197 -15.09 9.36 -31.21
N ALA A 198 -14.47 10.44 -30.73
CA ALA A 198 -14.74 11.79 -31.22
C ALA A 198 -14.40 11.93 -32.70
N ASN A 199 -13.30 11.29 -33.13
CA ASN A 199 -12.84 11.33 -34.51
C ASN A 199 -13.81 10.61 -35.47
N TYR A 200 -14.47 9.53 -35.03
CA TYR A 200 -15.39 8.75 -35.88
C TYR A 200 -16.86 9.20 -35.80
N GLN A 201 -17.34 9.61 -34.63
CA GLN A 201 -18.78 9.79 -34.35
C GLN A 201 -19.14 11.24 -34.00
N GLY A 202 -18.14 12.12 -33.92
CA GLY A 202 -18.32 13.54 -33.58
C GLY A 202 -18.32 13.82 -32.08
N LEU A 203 -18.11 15.09 -31.76
CA LEU A 203 -17.82 15.57 -30.40
C LEU A 203 -19.02 15.45 -29.42
N GLY A 204 -20.25 15.50 -29.95
CA GLY A 204 -21.48 15.44 -29.15
C GLY A 204 -21.69 14.10 -28.45
N MET A 205 -21.43 12.97 -29.13
CA MET A 205 -21.55 11.64 -28.52
C MET A 205 -20.50 11.43 -27.43
N VAL A 206 -19.29 11.96 -27.62
CA VAL A 206 -18.20 11.88 -26.64
C VAL A 206 -18.49 12.71 -25.40
N ALA A 207 -19.04 13.91 -25.55
CA ALA A 207 -19.48 14.70 -24.40
C ALA A 207 -20.52 13.94 -23.56
N GLY A 208 -21.47 13.26 -24.20
CA GLY A 208 -22.45 12.40 -23.52
C GLY A 208 -21.80 11.25 -22.76
N LEU A 209 -20.87 10.53 -23.39
CA LEU A 209 -20.13 9.42 -22.76
C LEU A 209 -19.25 9.89 -21.59
N ALA A 210 -18.53 11.00 -21.76
CA ALA A 210 -17.69 11.57 -20.71
C ALA A 210 -18.50 11.98 -19.48
N VAL A 211 -19.67 12.60 -19.69
CA VAL A 211 -20.61 12.95 -18.61
C VAL A 211 -21.11 11.69 -17.91
N LEU A 212 -21.49 10.64 -18.65
CA LEU A 212 -21.93 9.37 -18.07
C LEU A 212 -20.82 8.70 -17.26
N CYS A 213 -19.59 8.65 -17.77
CA CYS A 213 -18.43 8.16 -17.03
C CYS A 213 -18.19 8.95 -15.74
N PHE A 214 -18.29 10.29 -15.80
CA PHE A 214 -18.15 11.14 -14.62
C PHE A 214 -19.21 10.83 -13.56
N PHE A 215 -20.48 10.66 -13.94
CA PHE A 215 -21.53 10.27 -13.01
C PHE A 215 -21.31 8.89 -12.40
N ILE A 216 -20.87 7.90 -13.19
CA ILE A 216 -20.52 6.57 -12.67
C ILE A 216 -19.41 6.67 -11.62
N VAL A 217 -18.36 7.45 -11.90
CA VAL A 217 -17.24 7.65 -10.95
C VAL A 217 -17.73 8.34 -9.67
N LEU A 218 -18.60 9.35 -9.77
CA LEU A 218 -19.18 10.01 -8.60
C LEU A 218 -20.03 9.05 -7.76
N VAL A 219 -20.87 8.23 -8.40
CA VAL A 219 -21.68 7.22 -7.72
C VAL A 219 -20.78 6.22 -7.01
N LEU A 220 -19.77 5.66 -7.69
CA LEU A 220 -18.81 4.74 -7.08
C LEU A 220 -18.02 5.39 -5.93
N ALA A 221 -17.61 6.65 -6.07
CA ALA A 221 -16.92 7.36 -5.00
C ALA A 221 -17.82 7.57 -3.77
N SER A 222 -19.12 7.85 -3.99
CA SER A 222 -20.09 8.02 -2.92
C SER A 222 -20.40 6.70 -2.18
N THR A 223 -20.50 5.58 -2.91
CA THR A 223 -20.77 4.27 -2.32
C THR A 223 -19.58 3.71 -1.56
N VAL A 224 -18.34 4.05 -1.95
CA VAL A 224 -17.12 3.66 -1.22
C VAL A 224 -16.91 4.52 0.03
N ARG A 225 -17.32 5.81 0.03
CA ARG A 225 -17.27 6.68 1.23
C ARG A 225 -18.34 6.32 2.27
N ALA A 226 -19.51 5.87 1.84
CA ALA A 226 -20.63 5.54 2.74
C ALA A 226 -20.35 4.47 3.82
N PRO A 227 -19.64 3.35 3.54
CA PRO A 227 -19.31 2.36 4.57
C PRO A 227 -18.19 2.83 5.52
N TRP A 228 -17.23 3.62 5.03
CA TRP A 228 -16.15 4.18 5.86
C TRP A 228 -16.67 5.16 6.92
N CYS A 229 -17.68 5.97 6.56
CA CYS A 229 -18.33 6.88 7.50
C CYS A 229 -19.16 6.13 8.56
N ARG A 230 -19.76 4.99 8.20
CA ARG A 230 -20.54 4.15 9.13
C ARG A 230 -19.69 3.44 10.18
N GLN A 231 -18.51 2.92 9.82
CA GLN A 231 -17.60 2.24 10.78
C GLN A 231 -17.02 3.20 11.82
N ASN A 232 -16.80 4.47 11.46
CA ASN A 232 -16.25 5.46 12.39
C ASN A 232 -17.27 5.93 13.45
N ILE A 233 -18.58 5.86 13.14
CA ILE A 233 -19.65 6.22 14.08
C ILE A 233 -19.91 5.08 15.08
N SER A 234 -19.80 3.82 14.66
CA SER A 234 -19.94 2.66 15.57
C SER A 234 -18.79 2.51 16.57
N GLY A 235 -17.62 3.08 16.30
CA GLY A 235 -16.50 3.10 17.25
C GLY A 235 -16.61 4.15 18.36
N ILE A 236 -17.46 5.17 18.18
CA ILE A 236 -17.66 6.25 19.16
C ILE A 236 -18.78 5.92 20.16
N GLN A 237 -19.61 4.90 19.89
CA GLN A 237 -20.69 4.47 20.79
C GLN A 237 -20.32 3.31 21.73
N MET A 238 -19.04 2.91 21.79
CA MET A 238 -18.52 1.91 22.73
C MET A 238 -17.41 2.47 23.64
N VAL A 239 -17.57 3.73 24.07
CA VAL A 239 -16.85 4.33 25.20
C VAL A 239 -17.88 4.88 26.18
#